data_AF-A0A3D4PBY4-F1
#
_entry.id   AF-A0A3D4PBY4-F1
#
_cell.length_a   1.000
_cell.length_b   1.000
_cell.length_c   1.000
_cell.angle_alpha   90.00
_cell.angle_beta   90.00
_cell.angle_gamma   90.00
#
_symmetry.space_group_name_H-M   'P 1'
#
loop_
_entity.id
_entity.type
_entity.pdbx_description
1 polymer ?
#
loop_
_entity_poly.entity_id
_entity_poly.type
_entity_poly.pdbx_seq_one_letter_code
_entity_poly.pdbx_strand_id
1 'polypeptide(L)'
;FQSYGLTSGTDEEISDKYSSLASGTDRFIAFELGTMFAPFGKIYSLDLYSKLLAIPQCIGAKHSSLSRELEWERLLIRNNQRPDFMVMTGNDLAIDMVMYGSDYLLGLSTFAPDLFAIRDRFWETGNNEFYELNDTLQYLGHFAFRVPVPAYKHNAAQFLHLRNWIETDETHVNSPKRPESDRFILQEILDRLQRWM
;
A
#
# COMPACT_ATOMS: atom_id res chain seq x y z
N PHE A 1 -4.44 1.30 -13.63
CA PHE A 1 -4.15 2.40 -12.68
C PHE A 1 -5.26 3.43 -12.79
N GLN A 2 -5.58 4.18 -11.73
CA GLN A 2 -6.64 5.19 -11.81
C GLN A 2 -6.32 6.24 -12.88
N SER A 3 -7.32 6.53 -13.70
CA SER A 3 -7.30 7.52 -14.77
C SER A 3 -8.60 8.32 -14.69
N TYR A 4 -8.69 9.45 -15.41
CA TYR A 4 -9.93 10.24 -15.47
C TYR A 4 -11.16 9.38 -15.82
N GLY A 5 -10.99 8.39 -16.71
CA GLY A 5 -12.06 7.46 -17.08
C GLY A 5 -12.55 6.61 -15.91
N LEU A 6 -11.66 6.19 -15.01
CA LEU A 6 -11.95 5.32 -13.86
C LEU A 6 -12.23 6.06 -12.55
N THR A 7 -12.22 7.39 -12.57
CA THR A 7 -12.54 8.22 -11.39
C THR A 7 -13.73 9.16 -11.61
N SER A 8 -14.13 9.40 -12.86
CA SER A 8 -15.28 10.24 -13.22
C SER A 8 -16.51 9.43 -13.62
N GLY A 9 -17.68 9.93 -13.22
CA GLY A 9 -18.99 9.29 -13.46
C GLY A 9 -19.62 8.67 -12.22
N THR A 10 -20.80 8.09 -12.41
CA THR A 10 -21.49 7.30 -11.38
C THR A 10 -20.77 5.96 -11.14
N ASP A 11 -21.16 5.25 -10.09
CA ASP A 11 -20.61 3.93 -9.79
C ASP A 11 -20.95 2.91 -10.88
N GLU A 12 -22.14 2.98 -11.48
CA GLU A 12 -22.53 2.19 -12.66
C GLU A 12 -21.59 2.47 -13.83
N GLU A 13 -21.40 3.74 -14.20
CA GLU A 13 -20.53 4.10 -15.33
C GLU A 13 -19.09 3.66 -15.13
N ILE A 14 -18.59 3.68 -13.89
CA ILE A 14 -17.23 3.21 -13.57
C ILE A 14 -17.18 1.68 -13.64
N SER A 15 -18.18 0.98 -13.10
CA SER A 15 -18.30 -0.49 -13.18
C SER A 15 -18.34 -0.98 -14.63
N ASP A 16 -19.08 -0.30 -15.50
CA ASP A 16 -19.18 -0.65 -16.93
C ASP A 16 -17.82 -0.50 -17.62
N LYS A 17 -17.07 0.56 -17.30
CA LYS A 17 -15.70 0.74 -17.82
C LYS A 17 -14.76 -0.36 -17.34
N TYR A 18 -14.82 -0.76 -16.08
CA TYR A 18 -14.04 -1.89 -15.58
C TYR A 18 -14.43 -3.20 -16.28
N SER A 19 -15.71 -3.43 -16.52
CA SER A 19 -16.20 -4.61 -17.26
C SER A 19 -15.71 -4.62 -18.71
N SER A 20 -15.69 -3.46 -19.36
CA SER A 20 -15.10 -3.29 -20.69
C SER A 20 -13.60 -3.61 -20.70
N LEU A 21 -12.84 -3.08 -19.74
CA LEU A 21 -11.41 -3.40 -19.59
C LEU A 21 -11.18 -4.90 -19.32
N ALA A 22 -12.05 -5.53 -18.53
CA ALA A 22 -11.98 -6.96 -18.22
C ALA A 22 -12.09 -7.85 -19.47
N SER A 23 -12.76 -7.39 -20.53
CA SER A 23 -12.86 -8.16 -21.79
C SER A 23 -11.52 -8.29 -22.53
N GLY A 24 -10.54 -7.44 -22.22
CA GLY A 24 -9.23 -7.40 -22.89
C GLY A 24 -8.08 -8.00 -22.08
N THR A 25 -8.33 -8.59 -20.91
CA THR A 25 -7.28 -9.16 -20.05
C THR A 25 -7.79 -10.38 -19.28
N ASP A 26 -6.93 -11.36 -19.05
CA ASP A 26 -7.29 -12.54 -18.27
C ASP A 26 -7.56 -12.19 -16.81
N ARG A 27 -6.73 -11.29 -16.24
CA ARG A 27 -6.78 -10.89 -14.83
C ARG A 27 -6.32 -9.44 -14.66
N PHE A 28 -6.87 -8.76 -13.66
CA PHE A 28 -6.39 -7.45 -13.21
C PHE A 28 -6.66 -7.23 -11.71
N ILE A 29 -5.96 -6.26 -11.16
CA ILE A 29 -6.17 -5.76 -9.80
C ILE A 29 -6.74 -4.33 -9.91
N ALA A 30 -7.89 -4.10 -9.28
CA ALA A 30 -8.45 -2.77 -9.15
C ALA A 30 -7.60 -1.91 -8.19
N PHE A 31 -7.67 -0.60 -8.33
CA PHE A 31 -6.88 0.28 -7.49
C PHE A 31 -7.68 1.49 -7.03
N GLU A 32 -7.75 1.67 -5.71
CA GLU A 32 -8.28 2.84 -5.01
C GLU A 32 -7.12 3.66 -4.45
N LEU A 33 -7.07 4.95 -4.78
CA LEU A 33 -6.02 5.85 -4.34
C LEU A 33 -6.62 7.11 -3.77
N GLY A 34 -6.30 7.45 -2.53
CA GLY A 34 -6.76 8.70 -1.93
C GLY A 34 -6.03 9.93 -2.50
N THR A 35 -6.68 11.10 -2.39
CA THR A 35 -6.18 12.36 -2.95
C THR A 35 -4.91 12.87 -2.30
N MET A 36 -4.58 12.39 -1.09
CA MET A 36 -3.30 12.67 -0.42
C MET A 36 -2.10 12.14 -1.20
N PHE A 37 -2.28 11.11 -2.04
CA PHE A 37 -1.22 10.56 -2.89
C PHE A 37 -1.18 11.22 -4.27
N ALA A 38 -2.34 11.45 -4.88
CA ALA A 38 -2.45 12.06 -6.20
C ALA A 38 -3.79 12.82 -6.33
N PRO A 39 -3.82 14.05 -6.87
CA PRO A 39 -5.04 14.87 -6.92
C PRO A 39 -6.22 14.22 -7.66
N PHE A 40 -5.93 13.32 -8.61
CA PHE A 40 -6.94 12.59 -9.39
C PHE A 40 -7.43 11.30 -8.73
N GLY A 41 -6.94 10.98 -7.53
CA GLY A 41 -7.28 9.76 -6.81
C GLY A 41 -8.76 9.68 -6.43
N LYS A 42 -9.31 8.47 -6.39
CA LYS A 42 -10.66 8.18 -5.87
C LYS A 42 -10.64 6.97 -4.94
N ILE A 43 -11.29 7.09 -3.79
CA ILE A 43 -11.74 5.95 -3.00
C ILE A 43 -13.15 5.61 -3.47
N TYR A 44 -13.39 4.35 -3.82
CA TYR A 44 -14.68 3.91 -4.36
C TYR A 44 -15.69 3.72 -3.24
N SER A 45 -16.98 3.87 -3.57
CA SER A 45 -18.05 3.49 -2.66
C SER A 45 -18.03 1.98 -2.42
N LEU A 46 -18.72 1.54 -1.36
CA LEU A 46 -18.88 0.11 -1.07
C LEU A 46 -19.71 -0.62 -2.15
N ASP A 47 -20.64 0.09 -2.79
CA ASP A 47 -21.45 -0.45 -3.90
C ASP A 47 -20.59 -0.71 -5.13
N LEU A 48 -19.79 0.29 -5.55
CA LEU A 48 -18.83 0.12 -6.63
C LEU A 48 -17.81 -0.97 -6.31
N TYR A 49 -17.27 -1.00 -5.08
CA TYR A 49 -16.36 -2.06 -4.65
C TYR A 49 -17.01 -3.45 -4.80
N SER A 50 -18.25 -3.63 -4.35
CA SER A 50 -18.99 -4.90 -4.54
C SER A 50 -19.15 -5.27 -6.01
N LYS A 51 -19.45 -4.30 -6.88
CA LYS A 51 -19.50 -4.50 -8.34
C LYS A 51 -18.15 -4.94 -8.92
N LEU A 52 -17.04 -4.38 -8.44
CA LEU A 52 -15.69 -4.80 -8.86
C LEU A 52 -15.38 -6.24 -8.45
N LEU A 53 -15.80 -6.68 -7.26
CA LEU A 53 -15.65 -8.07 -6.81
C LEU A 53 -16.41 -9.05 -7.70
N ALA A 54 -17.55 -8.63 -8.25
CA ALA A 54 -18.37 -9.44 -9.15
C ALA A 54 -17.75 -9.64 -10.55
N ILE A 55 -16.74 -8.85 -10.94
CA ILE A 55 -16.03 -9.03 -12.21
C ILE A 55 -15.04 -10.21 -12.07
N PRO A 56 -15.20 -11.32 -12.81
CA PRO A 56 -14.38 -12.52 -12.62
C PRO A 56 -12.87 -12.28 -12.79
N GLN A 57 -12.50 -11.47 -13.78
CA GLN A 57 -11.11 -11.09 -14.10
C GLN A 57 -10.51 -10.14 -13.06
N CYS A 58 -11.33 -9.44 -12.28
CA CYS A 58 -10.85 -8.64 -11.14
C CYS A 58 -10.52 -9.61 -10.01
N ILE A 59 -9.24 -9.87 -9.78
CA ILE A 59 -8.78 -10.86 -8.79
C ILE A 59 -8.48 -10.23 -7.42
N GLY A 60 -8.49 -8.91 -7.34
CA GLY A 60 -8.20 -8.19 -6.13
C GLY A 60 -8.31 -6.68 -6.29
N ALA A 61 -8.23 -5.98 -5.17
CA ALA A 61 -8.18 -4.53 -5.14
C ALA A 61 -7.11 -4.06 -4.15
N LYS A 62 -6.29 -3.10 -4.59
CA LYS A 62 -5.43 -2.34 -3.68
C LYS A 62 -6.18 -1.14 -3.13
N HIS A 63 -6.19 -0.99 -1.81
CA HIS A 63 -6.87 0.11 -1.12
C HIS A 63 -5.88 1.07 -0.45
N SER A 64 -5.71 2.28 -1.00
CA SER A 64 -4.80 3.32 -0.49
C SER A 64 -5.55 4.56 0.03
N SER A 65 -6.50 4.36 0.96
CA SER A 65 -7.20 5.47 1.65
C SER A 65 -6.48 6.00 2.89
N LEU A 66 -5.55 5.21 3.44
CA LEU A 66 -4.96 5.40 4.77
C LEU A 66 -5.97 5.29 5.93
N SER A 67 -7.14 4.67 5.72
CA SER A 67 -8.18 4.45 6.73
C SER A 67 -8.39 2.96 7.00
N ARG A 68 -8.14 2.54 8.26
CA ARG A 68 -8.41 1.17 8.71
C ARG A 68 -9.88 0.81 8.61
N GLU A 69 -10.76 1.73 8.97
CA GLU A 69 -12.21 1.52 8.94
C GLU A 69 -12.67 1.17 7.52
N LEU A 70 -12.23 1.95 6.54
CA LEU A 70 -12.56 1.69 5.14
C LEU A 70 -12.02 0.32 4.70
N GLU A 71 -10.80 -0.05 5.06
CA GLU A 71 -10.25 -1.38 4.73
C GLU A 71 -11.04 -2.53 5.38
N TRP A 72 -11.45 -2.39 6.65
CA TRP A 72 -12.30 -3.39 7.31
C TRP A 72 -13.64 -3.56 6.61
N GLU A 73 -14.28 -2.49 6.14
CA GLU A 73 -15.50 -2.59 5.34
C GLU A 73 -15.27 -3.42 4.06
N ARG A 74 -14.14 -3.23 3.37
CA ARG A 74 -13.78 -4.00 2.16
C ARG A 74 -13.54 -5.47 2.50
N LEU A 75 -12.90 -5.77 3.62
CA LEU A 75 -12.72 -7.13 4.12
C LEU A 75 -14.05 -7.81 4.44
N LEU A 76 -14.99 -7.11 5.09
CA LEU A 76 -16.33 -7.64 5.38
C LEU A 76 -17.09 -7.97 4.08
N ILE A 77 -17.05 -7.09 3.09
CA ILE A 77 -17.69 -7.35 1.79
C ILE A 77 -17.03 -8.55 1.10
N ARG A 78 -15.69 -8.59 1.07
CA ARG A 78 -14.93 -9.71 0.49
C ARG A 78 -15.30 -11.03 1.15
N ASN A 79 -15.30 -11.08 2.48
CA ASN A 79 -15.61 -12.29 3.24
C ASN A 79 -17.03 -12.81 2.97
N ASN A 80 -17.99 -11.91 2.72
CA ASN A 80 -19.37 -12.27 2.44
C ASN A 80 -19.62 -12.66 0.97
N GLN A 81 -18.97 -11.99 0.01
CA GLN A 81 -19.31 -12.12 -1.41
C GLN A 81 -18.33 -12.97 -2.21
N ARG A 82 -17.02 -12.86 -1.94
CA ARG A 82 -15.97 -13.51 -2.73
C ARG A 82 -14.70 -13.74 -1.87
N PRO A 83 -14.69 -14.78 -1.00
CA PRO A 83 -13.61 -15.01 -0.04
C PRO A 83 -12.20 -15.16 -0.63
N ASP A 84 -12.09 -15.56 -1.89
CA ASP A 84 -10.85 -15.71 -2.65
C ASP A 84 -10.31 -14.40 -3.26
N PHE A 85 -11.09 -13.31 -3.23
CA PHE A 85 -10.67 -12.02 -3.74
C PHE A 85 -9.59 -11.39 -2.83
N MET A 86 -8.51 -10.91 -3.44
CA MET A 86 -7.39 -10.30 -2.70
C MET A 86 -7.74 -8.87 -2.29
N VAL A 87 -7.71 -8.58 -0.98
CA VAL A 87 -7.82 -7.22 -0.45
C VAL A 87 -6.43 -6.78 -0.05
N MET A 88 -5.78 -6.02 -0.92
CA MET A 88 -4.40 -5.58 -0.69
C MET A 88 -4.39 -4.25 0.05
N THR A 89 -3.94 -4.25 1.30
CA THR A 89 -3.69 -3.01 2.00
C THR A 89 -2.63 -2.19 1.25
N GLY A 90 -2.98 -0.96 0.95
CA GLY A 90 -2.09 0.08 0.46
C GLY A 90 -1.92 1.17 1.51
N ASN A 91 -2.09 0.82 2.79
CA ASN A 91 -2.03 1.71 3.93
C ASN A 91 -0.72 1.55 4.68
N ASP A 92 0.26 2.36 4.29
CA ASP A 92 1.58 2.37 4.91
C ASP A 92 1.56 2.88 6.37
N LEU A 93 0.40 3.33 6.88
CA LEU A 93 0.17 3.69 8.29
C LEU A 93 -0.52 2.56 9.10
N ALA A 94 -0.81 1.41 8.47
CA ALA A 94 -1.45 0.26 9.10
C ALA A 94 -1.01 -1.05 8.42
N ILE A 95 0.28 -1.35 8.47
CA ILE A 95 0.86 -2.50 7.76
C ILE A 95 0.51 -3.85 8.40
N ASP A 96 -0.01 -3.80 9.61
CA ASP A 96 -0.57 -4.91 10.39
C ASP A 96 -1.97 -5.33 9.90
N MET A 97 -2.55 -4.66 8.90
CA MET A 97 -3.81 -5.09 8.25
C MET A 97 -3.75 -6.53 7.73
N VAL A 98 -2.55 -7.08 7.52
CA VAL A 98 -2.31 -8.50 7.23
C VAL A 98 -2.81 -9.44 8.33
N MET A 99 -2.75 -9.00 9.60
CA MET A 99 -3.27 -9.75 10.75
C MET A 99 -4.80 -9.87 10.73
N TYR A 100 -5.46 -8.96 10.00
CA TYR A 100 -6.92 -8.91 9.88
C TYR A 100 -7.43 -9.56 8.58
N GLY A 101 -6.54 -10.22 7.82
CA GLY A 101 -6.89 -10.96 6.61
C GLY A 101 -6.71 -10.18 5.31
N SER A 102 -6.02 -9.04 5.34
CA SER A 102 -5.59 -8.36 4.10
C SER A 102 -4.35 -9.04 3.51
N ASP A 103 -4.27 -9.08 2.19
CA ASP A 103 -2.99 -9.11 1.50
C ASP A 103 -2.35 -7.72 1.60
N TYR A 104 -1.16 -7.51 1.04
CA TYR A 104 -0.58 -6.17 0.98
C TYR A 104 0.11 -5.85 -0.34
N LEU A 105 0.01 -4.58 -0.74
CA LEU A 105 0.78 -3.98 -1.84
C LEU A 105 1.16 -2.57 -1.40
N LEU A 106 2.21 -2.49 -0.59
CA LEU A 106 2.63 -1.29 0.12
C LEU A 106 3.71 -0.52 -0.63
N GLY A 107 3.75 0.81 -0.47
CA GLY A 107 4.91 1.58 -0.92
C GLY A 107 6.10 1.37 0.01
N LEU A 108 5.82 1.21 1.30
CA LEU A 108 6.78 1.02 2.38
C LEU A 108 7.65 -0.23 2.21
N SER A 109 7.12 -1.30 1.60
CA SER A 109 7.92 -2.50 1.33
C SER A 109 9.11 -2.23 0.39
N THR A 110 9.09 -1.14 -0.37
CA THR A 110 10.24 -0.68 -1.19
C THR A 110 11.46 -0.32 -0.33
N PHE A 111 11.26 0.10 0.93
CA PHE A 111 12.36 0.54 1.81
C PHE A 111 13.19 -0.65 2.31
N ALA A 112 12.53 -1.77 2.59
CA ALA A 112 13.16 -2.95 3.16
C ALA A 112 12.44 -4.25 2.74
N PRO A 113 12.45 -4.61 1.45
CA PRO A 113 11.73 -5.79 0.96
C PRO A 113 12.22 -7.10 1.61
N ASP A 114 13.50 -7.16 1.95
CA ASP A 114 14.11 -8.25 2.70
C ASP A 114 13.52 -8.40 4.12
N LEU A 115 13.34 -7.29 4.83
CA LEU A 115 12.75 -7.29 6.17
C LEU A 115 11.25 -7.55 6.15
N PHE A 116 10.53 -7.11 5.12
CA PHE A 116 9.13 -7.51 4.90
C PHE A 116 9.02 -9.03 4.67
N ALA A 117 9.93 -9.63 3.91
CA ALA A 117 9.95 -11.08 3.72
C ALA A 117 10.23 -11.85 5.03
N ILE A 118 11.10 -11.33 5.90
CA ILE A 118 11.35 -11.91 7.23
C ILE A 118 10.11 -11.77 8.11
N ARG A 119 9.49 -10.59 8.14
CA ARG A 119 8.23 -10.33 8.85
C ARG A 119 7.16 -11.32 8.44
N ASP A 120 6.96 -11.51 7.14
CA ASP A 120 5.94 -12.41 6.61
C ASP A 120 6.21 -13.86 7.00
N ARG A 121 7.47 -14.30 6.98
CA ARG A 121 7.87 -15.63 7.48
C ARG A 121 7.59 -15.79 8.97
N PHE A 122 7.84 -14.76 9.77
CA PHE A 122 7.54 -14.82 11.21
C PHE A 122 6.04 -14.93 11.46
N TRP A 123 5.22 -14.22 10.69
CA TRP A 123 3.77 -14.36 10.76
C TRP A 123 3.31 -15.78 10.39
N GLU A 124 3.79 -16.29 9.24
CA GLU A 124 3.44 -17.63 8.74
C GLU A 124 3.82 -18.75 9.73
N THR A 125 4.95 -18.59 10.43
CA THR A 125 5.49 -19.61 11.34
C THR A 125 5.06 -19.43 12.80
N GLY A 126 4.27 -18.39 13.10
CA GLY A 126 3.86 -18.08 14.48
C GLY A 126 5.00 -17.62 15.38
N ASN A 127 6.06 -17.03 14.81
CA ASN A 127 7.18 -16.47 15.57
C ASN A 127 6.82 -15.08 16.12
N ASN A 128 6.90 -14.91 17.44
CA ASN A 128 6.60 -13.65 18.12
C ASN A 128 7.52 -12.48 17.76
N GLU A 129 8.70 -12.72 17.17
CA GLU A 129 9.53 -11.64 16.63
C GLU A 129 8.82 -10.84 15.53
N PHE A 130 7.74 -11.39 14.94
CA PHE A 130 6.83 -10.66 14.07
C PHE A 130 6.43 -9.31 14.64
N TYR A 131 6.05 -9.25 15.92
CA TYR A 131 5.49 -8.03 16.51
C TYR A 131 6.52 -6.91 16.60
N GLU A 132 7.73 -7.18 17.11
CA GLU A 132 8.80 -6.17 17.23
C GLU A 132 9.28 -5.69 15.85
N LEU A 133 9.42 -6.60 14.88
CA LEU A 133 9.81 -6.24 13.52
C LEU A 133 8.70 -5.43 12.83
N ASN A 134 7.44 -5.86 12.97
CA ASN A 134 6.29 -5.15 12.41
C ASN A 134 6.15 -3.75 13.01
N ASP A 135 6.34 -3.57 14.32
CA ASP A 135 6.27 -2.27 14.99
C ASP A 135 7.37 -1.32 14.49
N THR A 136 8.58 -1.84 14.29
CA THR A 136 9.70 -1.03 13.77
C THR A 136 9.47 -0.64 12.31
N LEU A 137 8.96 -1.57 11.48
CA LEU A 137 8.53 -1.26 10.11
C LEU A 137 7.35 -0.28 10.09
N GLN A 138 6.40 -0.40 11.03
CA GLN A 138 5.26 0.51 11.15
C GLN A 138 5.72 1.91 11.54
N TYR A 139 6.76 2.04 12.37
CA TYR A 139 7.38 3.32 12.66
C TYR A 139 7.99 3.96 11.41
N LEU A 140 8.71 3.19 10.58
CA LEU A 140 9.20 3.65 9.27
C LEU A 140 8.05 4.14 8.37
N GLY A 141 6.94 3.40 8.35
CA GLY A 141 5.71 3.76 7.64
C GLY A 141 5.15 5.11 8.08
N HIS A 142 4.89 5.27 9.38
CA HIS A 142 4.39 6.53 9.95
C HIS A 142 5.32 7.71 9.66
N PHE A 143 6.63 7.49 9.78
CA PHE A 143 7.60 8.54 9.54
C PHE A 143 7.66 8.94 8.06
N ALA A 144 7.76 7.99 7.14
CA ALA A 144 7.94 8.26 5.72
C ALA A 144 6.67 8.77 5.03
N PHE A 145 5.48 8.29 5.44
CA PHE A 145 4.20 8.62 4.82
C PHE A 145 3.47 9.80 5.50
N ARG A 146 4.15 10.55 6.37
CA ARG A 146 3.62 11.81 6.92
C ARG A 146 3.37 12.86 5.83
N VAL A 147 2.51 13.84 6.10
CA VAL A 147 2.21 14.92 5.13
C VAL A 147 3.49 15.71 4.77
N PRO A 148 3.69 16.09 3.50
CA PRO A 148 2.94 15.65 2.32
C PRO A 148 3.28 14.21 1.96
N VAL A 149 2.25 13.36 1.86
CA VAL A 149 2.41 11.91 1.64
C VAL A 149 3.30 11.58 0.44
N PRO A 150 3.18 12.24 -0.75
CA PRO A 150 3.97 11.89 -1.92
C PRO A 150 5.50 12.01 -1.74
N ALA A 151 5.95 12.75 -0.72
CA ALA A 151 7.36 12.88 -0.36
C ALA A 151 7.95 11.60 0.26
N TYR A 152 7.15 10.55 0.53
CA TYR A 152 7.65 9.25 0.98
C TYR A 152 8.71 8.68 0.03
N LYS A 153 8.63 8.99 -1.27
CA LYS A 153 9.58 8.54 -2.30
C LYS A 153 11.00 9.04 -2.02
N HIS A 154 11.16 10.25 -1.49
CA HIS A 154 12.47 10.77 -1.10
C HIS A 154 13.01 10.05 0.13
N ASN A 155 12.17 9.77 1.13
CA ASN A 155 12.58 8.94 2.28
C ASN A 155 12.91 7.51 1.86
N ALA A 156 12.22 6.96 0.85
CA ALA A 156 12.56 5.64 0.30
C ALA A 156 13.96 5.66 -0.30
N ALA A 157 14.27 6.67 -1.12
CA ALA A 157 15.59 6.84 -1.70
C ALA A 157 16.67 7.09 -0.62
N GLN A 158 16.40 7.93 0.38
CA GLN A 158 17.30 8.16 1.51
C GLN A 158 17.60 6.86 2.27
N PHE A 159 16.57 6.09 2.60
CA PHE A 159 16.72 4.84 3.33
C PHE A 159 17.48 3.79 2.52
N LEU A 160 17.17 3.62 1.23
CA LEU A 160 17.91 2.73 0.33
C LEU A 160 19.37 3.16 0.16
N HIS A 161 19.65 4.46 0.13
CA HIS A 161 21.01 4.98 0.08
C HIS A 161 21.78 4.71 1.39
N LEU A 162 21.16 4.93 2.56
CA LEU A 162 21.76 4.57 3.87
C LEU A 162 22.08 3.07 3.97
N ARG A 163 21.31 2.22 3.29
CA ARG A 163 21.54 0.78 3.17
C ARG A 163 22.57 0.39 2.10
N ASN A 164 23.13 1.36 1.38
CA ASN A 164 24.03 1.16 0.23
C ASN A 164 23.40 0.34 -0.93
N TRP A 165 22.07 0.40 -1.10
CA TRP A 165 21.38 -0.29 -2.20
C TRP A 165 21.29 0.56 -3.47
N ILE A 166 21.42 1.88 -3.34
CA ILE A 166 21.46 2.83 -4.44
C ILE A 166 22.55 3.88 -4.21
N GLU A 167 23.12 4.40 -5.30
CA GLU A 167 24.25 5.33 -5.25
C GLU A 167 23.88 6.73 -4.72
N THR A 168 22.64 7.18 -4.95
CA THR A 168 22.16 8.51 -4.54
C THR A 168 20.71 8.43 -4.09
N ASP A 169 20.28 9.34 -3.22
CA ASP A 169 18.87 9.48 -2.83
C ASP A 169 18.08 10.51 -3.66
N GLU A 170 18.66 10.99 -4.77
CA GLU A 170 17.98 11.92 -5.67
C GLU A 170 16.72 11.28 -6.28
N THR A 171 15.65 12.08 -6.33
CA THR A 171 14.38 11.70 -6.95
C THR A 171 14.07 12.64 -8.12
N HIS A 172 13.06 12.31 -8.93
CA HIS A 172 12.65 13.16 -10.03
C HIS A 172 12.41 14.61 -9.55
N VAL A 173 12.89 15.60 -10.29
CA VAL A 173 12.92 17.04 -9.90
C VAL A 173 11.57 17.60 -9.43
N ASN A 174 10.46 17.11 -9.99
CA ASN A 174 9.10 17.52 -9.61
C ASN A 174 8.53 16.78 -8.38
N SER A 175 9.29 15.85 -7.79
CA SER A 175 8.85 15.12 -6.59
C SER A 175 9.11 15.98 -5.35
N PRO A 176 8.17 16.03 -4.41
CA PRO A 176 8.43 16.66 -3.12
C PRO A 176 9.64 16.03 -2.42
N LYS A 177 10.55 16.86 -1.94
CA LYS A 177 11.72 16.45 -1.15
C LYS A 177 11.41 16.46 0.35
N ARG A 178 12.22 15.72 1.10
CA ARG A 178 12.25 15.66 2.56
C ARG A 178 13.52 16.36 3.06
N PRO A 179 13.51 16.96 4.27
CA PRO A 179 14.67 17.66 4.79
C PRO A 179 15.80 16.68 5.12
N GLU A 180 17.05 17.16 5.08
CA GLU A 180 18.23 16.34 5.44
C GLU A 180 18.16 15.78 6.87
N SER A 181 17.43 16.45 7.77
CA SER A 181 17.19 15.98 9.14
C SER A 181 16.50 14.61 9.20
N ASP A 182 15.76 14.23 8.15
CA ASP A 182 15.13 12.91 8.09
C ASP A 182 16.15 11.78 8.10
N ARG A 183 17.36 11.99 7.55
CA ARG A 183 18.39 10.95 7.50
C ARG A 183 18.77 10.44 8.88
N PHE A 184 18.81 11.31 9.90
CA PHE A 184 19.13 10.90 11.27
C PHE A 184 18.07 9.97 11.86
N ILE A 185 16.79 10.24 11.57
CA ILE A 185 15.67 9.40 12.02
C ILE A 185 15.64 8.09 11.23
N LEU A 186 15.88 8.16 9.91
CA LEU A 186 15.98 6.98 9.06
C LEU A 186 17.15 6.07 9.45
N GLN A 187 18.30 6.63 9.83
CA GLN A 187 19.44 5.88 10.34
C GLN A 187 19.09 5.22 11.68
N GLU A 188 18.42 5.92 12.59
CA GLU A 188 17.98 5.35 13.87
C GLU A 188 17.03 4.17 13.68
N ILE A 189 16.08 4.30 12.75
CA ILE A 189 15.19 3.20 12.36
C ILE A 189 15.98 2.04 11.75
N LEU A 190 16.95 2.32 10.87
CA LEU A 190 17.81 1.30 10.28
C LEU A 190 18.63 0.56 11.35
N ASP A 191 19.17 1.28 12.35
CA ASP A 191 19.93 0.70 13.46
C ASP A 191 19.06 -0.24 14.31
N ARG A 192 17.78 0.10 14.55
CA ARG A 192 16.83 -0.83 15.19
C ARG A 192 16.59 -2.09 14.37
N LEU A 193 16.51 -1.93 13.04
CA LEU A 193 16.25 -3.03 12.12
C LEU A 193 17.45 -3.97 11.94
N GLN A 194 18.67 -3.56 12.31
CA GLN A 194 19.90 -4.37 12.18
C GLN A 194 19.79 -5.74 12.85
N ARG A 195 18.96 -5.89 13.90
CA ARG A 195 18.74 -7.18 14.56
C ARG A 195 18.20 -8.26 13.61
N TRP A 196 17.50 -7.87 12.53
CA TRP A 196 16.89 -8.78 11.56
C TRP A 196 17.55 -8.74 10.18
N MET A 197 18.65 -8.00 10.01
CA MET A 197 19.43 -7.93 8.77
C MET A 197 20.58 -8.93 8.79
#